data_AF-A0A4Q3EAN8-F1
#
_entry.id   AF-A0A4Q3EAN8-F1
#
_cell.length_a   1.000
_cell.length_b   1.000
_cell.length_c   1.000
_cell.angle_alpha   90.00
_cell.angle_beta   90.00
_cell.angle_gamma   90.00
#
_symmetry.space_group_name_H-M   'P 1'
#
loop_
_entity.id
_entity.type
_entity.pdbx_description
1 polymer ?
#
loop_
_entity_poly.entity_id
_entity_poly.type
_entity_poly.pdbx_seq_one_letter_code
_entity_poly.pdbx_strand_id
1 'polypeptide(L)'
;VVTGDYGDNYFADEFTWAAAELYITTRNDDYLKHIPLANIKLTLPTWSNVNALGHYSLARNSNKLTPAAAKFIPEVNRAIIDFADGLLNNLKLSAYQTVMGTSAQDFSWGSNAVAANQGIALIQAYLLTRQVKYADAALGNLDYLLGRNGTGYCFITGFGSKSIMHPHHRPSIADGITDPVPGLLSGGPNPGRQDSIAVPSSLPNLAFVDDERAYAVNEIAINWNAPLAYLANAIEALQYDCGYIKK
;
A
#
# COMPACT_ATOMS: atom_id res chain seq x y z
N VAL A 1 -9.62 5.84 -28.18
CA VAL A 1 -8.92 5.75 -26.88
C VAL A 1 -9.74 6.51 -25.87
N VAL A 2 -10.28 5.82 -24.87
CA VAL A 2 -10.84 6.45 -23.67
C VAL A 2 -9.78 6.35 -22.57
N THR A 3 -9.61 7.39 -21.76
CA THR A 3 -8.63 7.44 -20.66
C THR A 3 -9.31 7.03 -19.35
N GLY A 4 -8.50 6.68 -18.33
CA GLY A 4 -9.03 6.39 -17.00
C GLY A 4 -9.77 7.59 -16.40
N ASP A 5 -10.92 7.33 -15.79
CA ASP A 5 -11.82 8.37 -15.27
C ASP A 5 -11.37 8.91 -13.90
N TYR A 6 -10.79 8.05 -13.06
CA TYR A 6 -10.41 8.36 -11.67
C TYR A 6 -11.54 9.10 -10.91
N GLY A 7 -12.79 8.70 -11.15
CA GLY A 7 -13.96 9.37 -10.62
C GLY A 7 -14.16 9.15 -9.12
N ASP A 8 -14.36 10.23 -8.39
CA ASP A 8 -14.72 10.25 -6.98
C ASP A 8 -15.84 11.27 -6.75
N ASN A 9 -16.81 10.94 -5.90
CA ASN A 9 -17.95 11.80 -5.57
C ASN A 9 -17.90 12.29 -4.11
N TYR A 10 -16.89 11.91 -3.33
CA TYR A 10 -16.74 12.25 -1.92
C TYR A 10 -15.37 12.88 -1.69
N PHE A 11 -15.33 14.17 -1.36
CA PHE A 11 -14.06 14.91 -1.28
C PHE A 11 -13.59 15.24 0.14
N ALA A 12 -14.29 14.71 1.16
CA ALA A 12 -14.08 15.11 2.55
C ALA A 12 -12.70 14.71 3.07
N ASP A 13 -12.18 13.58 2.60
CA ASP A 13 -10.86 13.09 2.94
C ASP A 13 -9.74 13.82 2.19
N GLU A 14 -9.95 14.30 0.96
CA GLU A 14 -9.02 15.21 0.27
C GLU A 14 -8.86 16.50 1.05
N PHE A 15 -9.97 17.10 1.51
CA PHE A 15 -9.91 18.29 2.35
C PHE A 15 -9.20 18.03 3.67
N THR A 16 -9.40 16.84 4.26
CA THR A 16 -8.69 16.43 5.48
C THR A 16 -7.19 16.33 5.24
N TRP A 17 -6.76 15.65 4.17
CA TRP A 17 -5.35 15.50 3.84
C TRP A 17 -4.71 16.85 3.52
N ALA A 18 -5.34 17.67 2.66
CA ALA A 18 -4.85 19.00 2.31
C ALA A 18 -4.71 19.91 3.54
N ALA A 19 -5.70 19.90 4.44
CA ALA A 19 -5.64 20.68 5.67
C ALA A 19 -4.49 20.23 6.59
N ALA A 20 -4.25 18.92 6.71
CA ALA A 20 -3.13 18.38 7.48
C ALA A 20 -1.78 18.85 6.92
N GLU A 21 -1.58 18.76 5.60
CA GLU A 21 -0.31 19.19 4.97
C GLU A 21 -0.10 20.70 5.05
N LEU A 22 -1.15 21.49 4.83
CA LEU A 22 -1.11 22.95 4.99
C LEU A 22 -0.83 23.35 6.44
N TYR A 23 -1.45 22.67 7.40
CA TYR A 23 -1.19 22.87 8.82
C TYR A 23 0.28 22.58 9.16
N ILE A 24 0.81 21.42 8.77
CA ILE A 24 2.20 21.02 9.04
C ILE A 24 3.19 22.04 8.44
N THR A 25 2.90 22.52 7.24
CA THR A 25 3.78 23.44 6.50
C THR A 25 3.75 24.85 7.07
N THR A 26 2.56 25.37 7.36
CA THR A 26 2.37 26.80 7.72
C THR A 26 2.29 27.04 9.22
N ARG A 27 1.96 26.01 10.00
CA ARG A 27 1.60 26.06 11.43
C ARG A 27 0.41 26.97 11.75
N ASN A 28 -0.44 27.24 10.76
CA ASN A 28 -1.68 27.99 10.98
C ASN A 28 -2.77 27.07 11.55
N ASP A 29 -3.11 27.28 12.83
CA ASP A 29 -4.11 26.50 13.56
C ASP A 29 -5.52 26.55 12.94
N ASP A 30 -5.83 27.50 12.04
CA ASP A 30 -7.10 27.53 11.33
C ASP A 30 -7.36 26.26 10.52
N TYR A 31 -6.31 25.63 9.98
CA TYR A 31 -6.44 24.39 9.23
C TYR A 31 -6.89 23.20 10.09
N LEU A 32 -6.67 23.24 11.42
CA LEU A 32 -7.10 22.16 12.33
C LEU A 32 -8.62 21.98 12.34
N LYS A 33 -9.39 23.03 12.01
CA LYS A 33 -10.86 22.99 11.92
C LYS A 33 -11.37 22.06 10.83
N HIS A 34 -10.53 21.73 9.86
CA HIS A 34 -10.84 20.89 8.71
C HIS A 34 -10.30 19.46 8.85
N ILE A 35 -9.72 19.12 10.01
CA ILE A 35 -9.18 17.80 10.29
C ILE A 35 -10.05 17.15 11.36
N PRO A 36 -10.62 15.96 11.11
CA PRO A 36 -11.35 15.22 12.13
C PRO A 36 -10.37 14.67 13.16
N LEU A 37 -10.16 15.40 14.26
CA LEU A 37 -9.17 15.06 15.30
C LEU A 37 -9.76 14.30 16.51
N ALA A 38 -11.00 13.81 16.38
CA ALA A 38 -11.69 13.01 17.39
C ALA A 38 -12.42 11.83 16.74
N ASN A 39 -12.52 10.70 17.45
CA ASN A 39 -13.16 9.46 16.95
C ASN A 39 -12.63 9.03 15.58
N ILE A 40 -11.31 9.13 15.40
CA ILE A 40 -10.64 8.92 14.12
C ILE A 40 -10.82 7.46 13.71
N LYS A 41 -11.38 7.24 12.51
CA LYS A 41 -11.49 5.92 11.89
C LYS A 41 -10.69 5.92 10.61
N LEU A 42 -9.62 5.13 10.60
CA LEU A 42 -8.76 5.00 9.43
C LEU A 42 -9.17 3.81 8.59
N THR A 43 -9.10 4.01 7.28
CA THR A 43 -9.14 2.96 6.26
C THR A 43 -7.83 2.97 5.52
N LEU A 44 -7.53 1.88 4.82
CA LEU A 44 -6.31 1.81 4.01
C LEU A 44 -6.36 2.91 2.92
N PRO A 45 -5.29 3.70 2.73
CA PRO A 45 -5.24 4.68 1.67
C PRO A 45 -5.42 4.05 0.29
N THR A 46 -6.27 4.66 -0.53
CA THR A 46 -6.36 4.41 -1.98
C THR A 46 -6.18 5.74 -2.72
N TRP A 47 -6.28 5.72 -4.05
CA TRP A 47 -6.26 6.99 -4.81
C TRP A 47 -7.52 7.84 -4.58
N SER A 48 -8.64 7.22 -4.16
CA SER A 48 -9.95 7.84 -3.91
C SER A 48 -10.32 7.88 -2.42
N ASN A 49 -9.34 7.59 -1.56
CA ASN A 49 -9.52 7.69 -0.12
C ASN A 49 -8.17 7.99 0.51
N VAL A 50 -7.93 9.26 0.81
CA VAL A 50 -6.63 9.78 1.22
C VAL A 50 -6.59 10.22 2.68
N ASN A 51 -7.66 9.96 3.45
CA ASN A 51 -7.82 10.43 4.83
C ASN A 51 -6.64 10.02 5.74
N ALA A 52 -6.24 8.75 5.65
CA ALA A 52 -5.17 8.22 6.47
C ALA A 52 -3.81 8.87 6.17
N LEU A 53 -3.58 9.40 4.96
CA LEU A 53 -2.33 10.08 4.61
C LEU A 53 -2.12 11.34 5.48
N GLY A 54 -3.17 12.15 5.68
CA GLY A 54 -3.10 13.33 6.55
C GLY A 54 -2.76 12.96 8.00
N HIS A 55 -3.33 11.87 8.50
CA HIS A 55 -3.08 11.37 9.86
C HIS A 55 -1.66 10.84 10.02
N TYR A 56 -1.13 10.13 9.02
CA TYR A 56 0.27 9.69 8.99
C TYR A 56 1.23 10.89 9.00
N SER A 57 0.95 11.93 8.22
CA SER A 57 1.75 13.15 8.18
C SER A 57 1.75 13.89 9.52
N LEU A 58 0.60 13.99 10.19
CA LEU A 58 0.50 14.58 11.54
C LEU A 58 1.31 13.81 12.57
N ALA A 59 1.17 12.48 12.60
CA ALA A 59 1.92 11.62 13.53
C ALA A 59 3.44 11.75 13.33
N ARG A 60 3.90 11.71 12.07
CA ARG A 60 5.31 11.81 11.69
C ARG A 60 5.93 13.17 12.05
N ASN A 61 5.13 14.24 12.03
CA ASN A 61 5.60 15.60 12.33
C ASN A 61 5.17 16.09 13.73
N SER A 62 4.77 15.18 14.61
CA SER A 62 4.24 15.51 15.95
C SER A 62 5.14 16.45 16.78
N ASN A 63 6.47 16.38 16.59
CA ASN A 63 7.44 17.25 17.26
C ASN A 63 7.55 18.68 16.71
N LYS A 64 6.90 18.99 15.59
CA LYS A 64 6.92 20.30 14.93
C LYS A 64 5.61 21.06 15.04
N LEU A 65 4.60 20.46 15.68
CA LEU A 65 3.24 21.00 15.73
C LEU A 65 3.08 22.03 16.84
N THR A 66 2.08 22.90 16.68
CA THR A 66 1.68 23.86 17.72
C THR A 66 1.04 23.13 18.91
N PRO A 67 0.98 23.74 20.10
CA PRO A 67 0.28 23.17 21.25
C PRO A 67 -1.19 22.83 20.97
N ALA A 68 -1.84 23.56 20.05
CA ALA A 68 -3.23 23.33 19.67
C ALA A 68 -3.45 21.97 18.99
N ALA A 69 -2.51 21.51 18.16
CA ALA A 69 -2.58 20.17 17.56
C ALA A 69 -1.96 19.09 18.43
N ALA A 70 -0.91 19.43 19.19
CA ALA A 70 -0.18 18.47 20.04
C ALA A 70 -1.11 17.67 20.99
N LYS A 71 -2.18 18.31 21.49
CA LYS A 71 -3.18 17.66 22.35
C LYS A 71 -3.96 16.51 21.69
N PHE A 72 -4.03 16.48 20.36
CA PHE A 72 -4.75 15.45 19.60
C PHE A 72 -3.83 14.33 19.09
N ILE A 73 -2.50 14.50 19.15
CA ILE A 73 -1.55 13.49 18.69
C ILE A 73 -1.69 12.13 19.39
N PRO A 74 -2.01 12.04 20.70
CA PRO A 74 -2.31 10.75 21.30
C PRO A 74 -3.47 10.02 20.63
N GLU A 75 -4.52 10.74 20.22
CA GLU A 75 -5.67 10.17 19.51
C GLU A 75 -5.28 9.69 18.10
N VAL A 76 -4.54 10.53 17.36
CA VAL A 76 -4.04 10.20 16.02
C VAL A 76 -3.16 8.93 16.07
N ASN A 77 -2.22 8.88 17.02
CA ASN A 77 -1.34 7.74 17.19
C ASN A 77 -2.13 6.48 17.55
N ARG A 78 -3.12 6.59 18.46
CA ARG A 78 -4.00 5.46 18.81
C ARG A 78 -4.76 4.94 17.60
N ALA A 79 -5.35 5.82 16.80
CA ALA A 79 -6.09 5.40 15.60
C ALA A 79 -5.21 4.68 14.56
N ILE A 80 -3.95 5.10 14.40
CA ILE A 80 -2.97 4.41 13.54
C ILE A 80 -2.64 3.02 14.09
N ILE A 81 -2.42 2.92 15.40
CA ILE A 81 -2.10 1.66 16.08
C ILE A 81 -3.27 0.69 16.02
N ASP A 82 -4.49 1.15 16.33
CA ASP A 82 -5.71 0.34 16.30
C ASP A 82 -6.00 -0.18 14.88
N PHE A 83 -5.79 0.66 13.85
CA PHE A 83 -5.91 0.25 12.47
C PHE A 83 -4.88 -0.84 12.11
N ALA A 84 -3.62 -0.66 12.52
CA ALA A 84 -2.57 -1.64 12.27
C ALA A 84 -2.80 -2.96 13.02
N ASP A 85 -3.26 -2.93 14.27
CA ASP A 85 -3.65 -4.12 15.02
C ASP A 85 -4.81 -4.85 14.32
N GLY A 86 -5.76 -4.11 13.74
CA GLY A 86 -6.83 -4.66 12.91
C GLY A 86 -6.32 -5.52 11.74
N LEU A 87 -5.25 -5.08 11.07
CA LEU A 87 -4.62 -5.84 9.97
C LEU A 87 -3.98 -7.14 10.45
N LEU A 88 -3.51 -7.20 11.71
CA LEU A 88 -2.84 -8.38 12.26
C LEU A 88 -3.80 -9.50 12.69
N ASN A 89 -5.10 -9.21 12.88
CA ASN A 89 -6.08 -10.14 13.46
C ASN A 89 -6.06 -11.54 12.81
N ASN A 90 -5.93 -11.59 11.49
CA ASN A 90 -6.00 -12.83 10.72
C ASN A 90 -4.64 -13.28 10.15
N LEU A 91 -3.55 -12.62 10.51
CA LEU A 91 -2.22 -12.92 9.98
C LEU A 91 -1.83 -14.39 10.20
N LYS A 92 -2.15 -14.96 11.38
CA LYS A 92 -1.83 -16.36 11.72
C LYS A 92 -2.60 -17.38 10.88
N LEU A 93 -3.69 -16.97 10.23
CA LEU A 93 -4.49 -17.82 9.34
C LEU A 93 -3.98 -17.75 7.89
N SER A 94 -3.10 -16.79 7.58
CA SER A 94 -2.54 -16.61 6.24
C SER A 94 -1.51 -17.71 5.94
N ALA A 95 -1.78 -18.48 4.88
CA ALA A 95 -0.84 -19.50 4.38
C ALA A 95 0.52 -18.92 3.95
N TYR A 96 0.55 -17.62 3.61
CA TYR A 96 1.73 -16.93 3.11
C TYR A 96 2.36 -15.98 4.13
N GLN A 97 1.94 -16.04 5.40
CA GLN A 97 2.47 -15.22 6.50
C GLN A 97 2.49 -13.72 6.16
N THR A 98 1.38 -13.23 5.63
CA THR A 98 1.19 -11.86 5.16
C THR A 98 -0.21 -11.41 5.56
N VAL A 99 -0.40 -10.11 5.84
CA VAL A 99 -1.74 -9.58 6.11
C VAL A 99 -2.55 -9.45 4.82
N MET A 100 -1.87 -9.41 3.68
CA MET A 100 -2.47 -9.43 2.35
C MET A 100 -3.28 -10.71 2.12
N GLY A 101 -4.53 -10.55 1.68
CA GLY A 101 -5.39 -11.67 1.33
C GLY A 101 -5.98 -12.41 2.53
N THR A 102 -5.92 -11.81 3.72
CA THR A 102 -6.70 -12.27 4.87
C THR A 102 -8.19 -11.97 4.73
N SER A 103 -8.54 -11.10 3.76
CA SER A 103 -9.88 -10.93 3.23
C SER A 103 -9.91 -11.13 1.71
N ALA A 104 -10.99 -11.71 1.17
CA ALA A 104 -11.19 -11.81 -0.27
C ALA A 104 -11.30 -10.43 -0.95
N GLN A 105 -11.71 -9.39 -0.20
CA GLN A 105 -11.82 -8.02 -0.72
C GLN A 105 -10.45 -7.36 -0.97
N ASP A 106 -9.37 -7.89 -0.39
CA ASP A 106 -8.02 -7.37 -0.66
C ASP A 106 -7.61 -7.58 -2.13
N PHE A 107 -8.22 -8.57 -2.79
CA PHE A 107 -8.00 -8.88 -4.20
C PHE A 107 -8.94 -8.09 -5.11
N SER A 108 -8.59 -6.83 -5.32
CA SER A 108 -9.24 -5.91 -6.27
C SER A 108 -8.26 -5.48 -7.37
N TRP A 109 -8.66 -4.57 -8.26
CA TRP A 109 -7.76 -4.00 -9.25
C TRP A 109 -6.65 -3.21 -8.55
N GLY A 110 -5.40 -3.66 -8.68
CA GLY A 110 -4.27 -3.09 -7.95
C GLY A 110 -4.10 -3.69 -6.56
N SER A 111 -4.48 -4.95 -6.36
CA SER A 111 -4.33 -5.69 -5.09
C SER A 111 -2.88 -5.71 -4.56
N ASN A 112 -1.87 -5.67 -5.42
CA ASN A 112 -0.49 -5.53 -4.98
C ASN A 112 -0.20 -4.16 -4.33
N ALA A 113 -0.90 -3.10 -4.73
CA ALA A 113 -0.84 -1.81 -4.04
C ALA A 113 -1.58 -1.84 -2.71
N VAL A 114 -2.62 -2.68 -2.56
CA VAL A 114 -3.25 -2.95 -1.26
C VAL A 114 -2.21 -3.58 -0.33
N ALA A 115 -1.50 -4.62 -0.78
CA ALA A 115 -0.42 -5.24 0.00
C ALA A 115 0.67 -4.22 0.40
N ALA A 116 1.12 -3.40 -0.54
CA ALA A 116 2.15 -2.39 -0.25
C ALA A 116 1.66 -1.33 0.76
N ASN A 117 0.42 -0.83 0.62
CA ASN A 117 -0.15 0.15 1.56
C ASN A 117 -0.42 -0.45 2.94
N GLN A 118 -0.84 -1.71 3.03
CA GLN A 118 -0.97 -2.41 4.33
C GLN A 118 0.39 -2.45 5.03
N GLY A 119 1.46 -2.74 4.28
CA GLY A 119 2.83 -2.66 4.77
C GLY A 119 3.19 -1.27 5.28
N ILE A 120 2.84 -0.20 4.56
CA ILE A 120 3.07 1.18 5.02
C ILE A 120 2.35 1.46 6.34
N ALA A 121 1.08 1.07 6.47
CA ALA A 121 0.30 1.26 7.69
C ALA A 121 0.95 0.57 8.90
N LEU A 122 1.43 -0.65 8.71
CA LEU A 122 2.18 -1.40 9.71
C LEU A 122 3.51 -0.71 10.06
N ILE A 123 4.25 -0.19 9.07
CA ILE A 123 5.45 0.61 9.33
C ILE A 123 5.13 1.87 10.14
N GLN A 124 4.00 2.56 9.90
CA GLN A 124 3.61 3.70 10.73
C GLN A 124 3.44 3.29 12.20
N ALA A 125 2.74 2.17 12.47
CA ALA A 125 2.57 1.66 13.82
C ALA A 125 3.90 1.22 14.46
N TYR A 126 4.81 0.61 13.69
CA TYR A 126 6.16 0.30 14.15
C TYR A 126 6.92 1.58 14.56
N LEU A 127 6.89 2.63 13.76
CA LEU A 127 7.60 3.88 14.06
C LEU A 127 7.08 4.55 15.33
N LEU A 128 5.78 4.39 15.64
CA LEU A 128 5.15 4.91 16.85
C LEU A 128 5.42 4.06 18.10
N THR A 129 5.42 2.73 17.97
CA THR A 129 5.40 1.81 19.12
C THR A 129 6.72 1.07 19.34
N ARG A 130 7.53 0.94 18.30
CA ARG A 130 8.72 0.07 18.21
C ARG A 130 8.43 -1.41 18.45
N GLN A 131 7.18 -1.84 18.36
CA GLN A 131 6.83 -3.26 18.45
C GLN A 131 7.14 -3.95 17.12
N VAL A 132 8.13 -4.85 17.14
CA VAL A 132 8.65 -5.55 15.94
C VAL A 132 7.56 -6.34 15.19
N LYS A 133 6.49 -6.79 15.88
CA LYS A 133 5.35 -7.47 15.25
C LYS A 133 4.77 -6.73 14.02
N TYR A 134 4.80 -5.39 14.02
CA TYR A 134 4.32 -4.60 12.89
C TYR A 134 5.32 -4.61 11.72
N ALA A 135 6.62 -4.49 12.01
CA ALA A 135 7.66 -4.58 10.99
C ALA A 135 7.70 -5.98 10.36
N ASP A 136 7.54 -7.05 11.15
CA ASP A 136 7.51 -8.43 10.67
C ASP A 136 6.33 -8.65 9.71
N ALA A 137 5.16 -8.12 10.05
CA ALA A 137 3.99 -8.19 9.17
C ALA A 137 4.18 -7.37 7.89
N ALA A 138 4.83 -6.20 7.97
CA ALA A 138 5.16 -5.39 6.81
C ALA A 138 6.17 -6.10 5.88
N LEU A 139 7.17 -6.75 6.46
CA LEU A 139 8.11 -7.62 5.73
C LEU A 139 7.37 -8.78 5.06
N GLY A 140 6.40 -9.40 5.74
CA GLY A 140 5.55 -10.42 5.14
C GLY A 140 4.76 -9.94 3.92
N ASN A 141 4.33 -8.69 3.90
CA ASN A 141 3.72 -8.08 2.70
C ASN A 141 4.75 -7.87 1.58
N LEU A 142 5.99 -7.48 1.90
CA LEU A 142 7.05 -7.39 0.90
C LEU A 142 7.42 -8.78 0.34
N ASP A 143 7.53 -9.80 1.19
CA ASP A 143 7.76 -11.19 0.78
C ASP A 143 6.65 -11.68 -0.17
N TYR A 144 5.39 -11.34 0.12
CA TYR A 144 4.26 -11.63 -0.76
C TYR A 144 4.47 -11.02 -2.15
N LEU A 145 4.85 -9.75 -2.23
CA LEU A 145 5.10 -9.05 -3.49
C LEU A 145 6.29 -9.66 -4.27
N LEU A 146 7.27 -10.20 -3.54
CA LEU A 146 8.50 -10.77 -4.10
C LEU A 146 8.40 -12.26 -4.46
N GLY A 147 7.28 -12.93 -4.18
CA GLY A 147 7.03 -14.30 -4.64
C GLY A 147 6.43 -15.27 -3.62
N ARG A 148 6.34 -14.90 -2.34
CA ARG A 148 5.68 -15.73 -1.31
C ARG A 148 4.17 -15.55 -1.36
N ASN A 149 3.55 -15.96 -2.47
CA ASN A 149 2.13 -15.79 -2.74
C ASN A 149 1.55 -16.98 -3.51
N GLY A 150 0.22 -17.00 -3.71
CA GLY A 150 -0.48 -18.11 -4.36
C GLY A 150 -0.08 -18.39 -5.80
N THR A 151 0.38 -17.36 -6.51
CA THR A 151 0.74 -17.46 -7.92
C THR A 151 2.19 -17.89 -8.14
N GLY A 152 3.02 -17.71 -7.11
CA GLY A 152 4.47 -17.89 -7.14
C GLY A 152 5.23 -16.85 -7.98
N TYR A 153 4.55 -15.85 -8.55
CA TYR A 153 5.22 -14.76 -9.29
C TYR A 153 5.86 -13.78 -8.30
N CYS A 154 7.07 -13.33 -8.61
CA CYS A 154 7.53 -12.02 -8.19
C CYS A 154 6.81 -10.99 -9.04
N PHE A 155 6.03 -10.10 -8.41
CA PHE A 155 5.18 -9.15 -9.13
C PHE A 155 5.93 -7.91 -9.64
N ILE A 156 7.26 -7.88 -9.50
CA ILE A 156 8.11 -6.77 -9.91
C ILE A 156 8.92 -7.22 -11.13
N THR A 157 8.77 -6.49 -12.24
CA THR A 157 9.50 -6.79 -13.48
C THR A 157 11.02 -6.77 -13.25
N GLY A 158 11.74 -7.75 -13.83
CA GLY A 158 13.19 -7.85 -13.72
C GLY A 158 13.71 -8.42 -12.38
N PHE A 159 12.82 -8.83 -11.47
CA PHE A 159 13.17 -9.45 -10.19
C PHE A 159 12.52 -10.82 -10.01
N GLY A 160 13.16 -11.66 -9.19
CA GLY A 160 12.67 -12.98 -8.84
C GLY A 160 12.89 -14.04 -9.94
N SER A 161 12.79 -15.30 -9.56
CA SER A 161 12.97 -16.45 -10.47
C SER A 161 11.78 -16.67 -11.40
N LYS A 162 10.60 -16.19 -11.01
CA LYS A 162 9.37 -16.17 -11.81
C LYS A 162 8.87 -14.73 -11.87
N SER A 163 9.52 -13.92 -12.71
CA SER A 163 9.23 -12.49 -12.88
C SER A 163 8.05 -12.24 -13.82
N ILE A 164 7.56 -11.00 -13.83
CA ILE A 164 6.58 -10.51 -14.80
C ILE A 164 7.32 -10.18 -16.11
N MET A 165 6.91 -10.82 -17.21
CA MET A 165 7.52 -10.66 -18.53
C MET A 165 6.60 -9.95 -19.52
N HIS A 166 5.28 -9.99 -19.32
CA HIS A 166 4.29 -9.42 -20.25
C HIS A 166 3.37 -8.42 -19.55
N PRO A 167 3.89 -7.35 -18.92
CA PRO A 167 3.05 -6.34 -18.29
C PRO A 167 2.23 -5.59 -19.33
N HIS A 168 1.02 -5.16 -18.97
CA HIS A 168 0.25 -4.20 -19.75
C HIS A 168 0.93 -2.81 -19.66
N HIS A 169 2.03 -2.63 -20.40
CA HIS A 169 2.89 -1.46 -20.35
C HIS A 169 3.40 -1.14 -21.76
N ARG A 170 2.83 -0.09 -22.37
CA ARG A 170 3.08 0.26 -23.78
C ARG A 170 4.56 0.36 -24.17
N PRO A 171 5.45 1.03 -23.40
CA PRO A 171 6.88 1.05 -23.71
C PRO A 171 7.49 -0.36 -23.82
N SER A 172 7.23 -1.23 -22.83
CA SER A 172 7.80 -2.60 -22.82
C SER A 172 7.24 -3.51 -23.92
N ILE A 173 6.03 -3.23 -24.40
CA ILE A 173 5.43 -3.98 -25.52
C ILE A 173 6.04 -3.51 -26.85
N ALA A 174 6.34 -2.22 -26.98
CA ALA A 174 6.67 -1.59 -28.25
C ALA A 174 8.18 -1.47 -28.54
N ASP A 175 9.04 -1.57 -27.53
CA ASP A 175 10.48 -1.29 -27.66
C ASP A 175 11.28 -2.42 -28.35
N GLY A 176 10.69 -3.61 -28.54
CA GLY A 176 11.34 -4.75 -29.17
C GLY A 176 12.38 -5.45 -28.28
N ILE A 177 12.44 -5.11 -26.99
CA ILE A 177 13.31 -5.73 -25.99
C ILE A 177 12.56 -6.91 -25.37
N THR A 178 13.24 -8.05 -25.19
CA THR A 178 12.63 -9.25 -24.60
C THR A 178 12.21 -9.02 -23.14
N ASP A 179 13.06 -8.34 -22.38
CA ASP A 179 12.80 -8.04 -20.97
C ASP A 179 12.02 -6.72 -20.85
N PRO A 180 10.93 -6.68 -20.06
CA PRO A 180 10.23 -5.43 -19.81
C PRO A 180 11.10 -4.47 -18.98
N VAL A 181 10.68 -3.20 -18.93
CA VAL A 181 11.32 -2.18 -18.09
C VAL A 181 11.32 -2.68 -16.63
N PRO A 182 12.48 -2.76 -15.96
CA PRO A 182 12.57 -3.37 -14.64
C PRO A 182 12.02 -2.46 -13.54
N GLY A 183 11.65 -3.05 -12.41
CA GLY A 183 11.20 -2.34 -11.21
C GLY A 183 9.74 -1.88 -11.24
N LEU A 184 8.94 -2.33 -12.21
CA LEU A 184 7.52 -1.99 -12.31
C LEU A 184 6.68 -2.99 -11.52
N LEU A 185 5.79 -2.49 -10.67
CA LEU A 185 4.87 -3.34 -9.91
C LEU A 185 3.62 -3.64 -10.75
N SER A 186 3.38 -4.92 -10.99
CA SER A 186 2.15 -5.42 -11.59
C SER A 186 0.95 -5.25 -10.64
N GLY A 187 -0.24 -4.98 -11.18
CA GLY A 187 -1.47 -4.77 -10.42
C GLY A 187 -1.81 -5.91 -9.45
N GLY A 188 -1.50 -7.15 -9.83
CA GLY A 188 -1.67 -8.34 -8.99
C GLY A 188 -3.00 -9.07 -9.17
N PRO A 189 -3.24 -10.14 -8.38
CA PRO A 189 -4.41 -10.99 -8.53
C PRO A 189 -5.72 -10.22 -8.35
N ASN A 190 -6.66 -10.41 -9.28
CA ASN A 190 -7.95 -9.74 -9.29
C ASN A 190 -9.01 -10.65 -9.93
N PRO A 191 -9.89 -11.29 -9.15
CA PRO A 191 -10.94 -12.17 -9.66
C PRO A 191 -12.02 -11.42 -10.47
N GLY A 192 -12.07 -10.09 -10.39
CA GLY A 192 -13.03 -9.25 -11.11
C GLY A 192 -12.85 -9.24 -12.63
N ARG A 193 -11.62 -9.43 -13.13
CA ARG A 193 -11.29 -9.57 -14.57
C ARG A 193 -12.05 -8.56 -15.45
N GLN A 194 -11.92 -7.28 -15.13
CA GLN A 194 -12.61 -6.19 -15.83
C GLN A 194 -12.25 -6.10 -17.32
N ASP A 195 -11.16 -6.73 -17.73
CA ASP A 195 -10.68 -6.89 -19.11
C ASP A 195 -11.25 -8.12 -19.83
N SER A 196 -11.99 -8.98 -19.12
CA SER A 196 -12.49 -10.28 -19.59
C SER A 196 -11.40 -11.28 -20.03
N ILE A 197 -10.14 -11.07 -19.63
CA ILE A 197 -9.05 -12.01 -19.93
C ILE A 197 -9.14 -13.21 -18.97
N ALA A 198 -8.91 -14.41 -19.50
CA ALA A 198 -8.95 -15.63 -18.71
C ALA A 198 -7.75 -15.72 -17.75
N VAL A 199 -8.02 -16.13 -16.51
CA VAL A 199 -7.00 -16.42 -15.49
C VAL A 199 -7.07 -17.91 -15.12
N PRO A 200 -6.00 -18.50 -14.59
CA PRO A 200 -5.96 -19.93 -14.27
C PRO A 200 -6.95 -20.38 -13.19
N SER A 201 -7.40 -19.46 -12.33
CA SER A 201 -8.34 -19.75 -11.24
C SER A 201 -9.15 -18.51 -10.84
N SER A 202 -10.41 -18.69 -10.47
CA SER A 202 -11.24 -17.64 -9.88
C SER A 202 -11.03 -17.45 -8.37
N LEU A 203 -10.20 -18.29 -7.74
CA LEU A 203 -9.82 -18.09 -6.34
C LEU A 203 -9.03 -16.78 -6.24
N PRO A 204 -9.39 -15.85 -5.33
CA PRO A 204 -8.84 -14.49 -5.33
C PRO A 204 -7.30 -14.41 -5.39
N ASN A 205 -6.60 -15.20 -4.59
CA ASN A 205 -5.12 -15.24 -4.52
C ASN A 205 -4.45 -15.95 -5.73
N LEU A 206 -5.24 -16.57 -6.62
CA LEU A 206 -4.76 -17.28 -7.81
C LEU A 206 -5.25 -16.64 -9.12
N ALA A 207 -6.03 -15.55 -9.03
CA ALA A 207 -6.65 -14.89 -10.16
C ALA A 207 -5.67 -13.93 -10.87
N PHE A 208 -4.60 -14.49 -11.44
CA PHE A 208 -3.53 -13.73 -12.09
C PHE A 208 -3.01 -14.45 -13.34
N VAL A 209 -2.70 -13.68 -14.39
CA VAL A 209 -2.02 -14.16 -15.59
C VAL A 209 -1.01 -13.10 -16.04
N ASP A 210 0.17 -13.55 -16.50
CA ASP A 210 1.18 -12.68 -17.09
C ASP A 210 0.93 -12.57 -18.60
N ASP A 211 0.05 -11.65 -18.97
CA ASP A 211 -0.37 -11.39 -20.36
C ASP A 211 -0.54 -9.87 -20.57
N GLU A 212 0.05 -9.34 -21.63
CA GLU A 212 0.07 -7.91 -21.93
C GLU A 212 -1.33 -7.32 -22.21
N ARG A 213 -2.31 -8.17 -22.50
CA ARG A 213 -3.71 -7.78 -22.72
C ARG A 213 -4.49 -7.68 -21.41
N ALA A 214 -3.98 -8.26 -20.33
CA ALA A 214 -4.67 -8.43 -19.06
C ALA A 214 -4.51 -7.22 -18.13
N TYR A 215 -5.01 -6.04 -18.53
CA TYR A 215 -4.84 -4.81 -17.75
C TYR A 215 -5.42 -4.90 -16.33
N ALA A 216 -6.44 -5.73 -16.09
CA ALA A 216 -7.10 -5.82 -14.79
C ALA A 216 -6.24 -6.51 -13.72
N VAL A 217 -5.24 -7.29 -14.14
CA VAL A 217 -4.32 -8.03 -13.26
C VAL A 217 -2.85 -7.64 -13.47
N ASN A 218 -2.44 -7.22 -14.67
CA ASN A 218 -1.03 -7.09 -15.05
C ASN A 218 -0.64 -5.74 -15.63
N GLU A 219 -1.47 -4.70 -15.47
CA GLU A 219 -1.05 -3.32 -15.70
C GLU A 219 0.03 -2.89 -14.69
N ILE A 220 0.62 -1.71 -14.93
CA ILE A 220 1.53 -1.03 -14.02
C ILE A 220 0.99 0.37 -13.73
N ALA A 221 1.27 0.92 -12.56
CA ALA A 221 0.84 2.28 -12.23
C ALA A 221 1.75 2.96 -11.20
N ILE A 222 1.87 4.29 -11.32
CA ILE A 222 2.70 5.10 -10.41
C ILE A 222 2.21 5.02 -8.96
N ASN A 223 0.90 4.93 -8.72
CA ASN A 223 0.30 4.79 -7.39
C ASN A 223 0.44 3.36 -6.83
N TRP A 224 0.91 2.39 -7.61
CA TRP A 224 1.28 1.05 -7.14
C TRP A 224 2.79 0.98 -6.87
N ASN A 225 3.60 1.57 -7.74
CA ASN A 225 5.04 1.68 -7.55
C ASN A 225 5.45 2.57 -6.37
N ALA A 226 4.73 3.67 -6.10
CA ALA A 226 5.01 4.55 -4.97
C ALA A 226 4.97 3.84 -3.60
N PRO A 227 3.90 3.10 -3.24
CA PRO A 227 3.89 2.38 -1.97
C PRO A 227 4.87 1.21 -1.92
N LEU A 228 5.18 0.55 -3.05
CA LEU A 228 6.26 -0.45 -3.12
C LEU A 228 7.62 0.18 -2.78
N ALA A 229 7.94 1.30 -3.42
CA ALA A 229 9.20 2.00 -3.19
C ALA A 229 9.32 2.42 -1.72
N TYR A 230 8.25 2.93 -1.11
CA TYR A 230 8.24 3.23 0.32
C TYR A 230 8.50 1.96 1.14
N LEU A 231 7.73 0.89 0.93
CA LEU A 231 7.80 -0.32 1.75
C LEU A 231 9.17 -0.96 1.69
N ALA A 232 9.71 -1.17 0.48
CA ALA A 232 11.04 -1.78 0.29
C ALA A 232 12.14 -0.97 0.98
N ASN A 233 12.14 0.36 0.80
CA ASN A 233 13.13 1.22 1.44
C ASN A 233 12.95 1.33 2.96
N ALA A 234 11.71 1.26 3.45
CA ALA A 234 11.45 1.26 4.89
C ALA A 234 11.99 -0.01 5.55
N ILE A 235 11.78 -1.18 4.94
CA ILE A 235 12.35 -2.45 5.44
C ILE A 235 13.87 -2.38 5.45
N GLU A 236 14.49 -1.93 4.35
CA GLU A 236 15.94 -1.77 4.26
C GLU A 236 16.49 -0.81 5.35
N ALA A 237 15.84 0.32 5.55
CA ALA A 237 16.27 1.31 6.54
C ALA A 237 16.13 0.81 7.99
N LEU A 238 15.10 -0.01 8.26
CA LEU A 238 14.74 -0.47 9.61
C LEU A 238 15.35 -1.84 9.97
N GLN A 239 15.99 -2.53 9.03
CA GLN A 239 16.46 -3.91 9.22
C GLN A 239 17.34 -4.13 10.47
N TYR A 240 18.15 -3.14 10.84
CA TYR A 240 18.98 -3.21 12.05
C TYR A 240 18.18 -2.95 13.33
N ASP A 241 17.24 -2.01 13.28
CA ASP A 241 16.37 -1.66 14.42
C ASP A 241 15.37 -2.79 14.72
N CYS A 242 14.98 -3.55 13.70
CA CYS A 242 14.15 -4.74 13.80
C CYS A 242 14.95 -6.01 14.14
N GLY A 243 16.27 -5.96 14.08
CA GLY A 243 17.15 -7.11 14.37
C GLY A 243 17.19 -8.18 13.28
N TYR A 244 16.82 -7.85 12.04
CA TYR A 244 16.90 -8.76 10.89
C TYR A 244 18.34 -8.99 10.44
N ILE A 245 19.19 -7.98 10.59
CA ILE A 245 20.63 -8.04 10.28
C ILE A 245 21.44 -7.55 11.48
N LYS A 246 22.60 -8.16 11.71
CA LYS A 246 23.58 -7.70 12.70
C LYS A 246 24.35 -6.48 12.15
N LYS A 247 24.51 -5.45 12.97
CA LYS A 247 25.39 -4.30 12.67
C LYS A 247 26.86 -4.72 12.65
#